data_AF-F0R8D6-F1
#
_entry.id   AF-F0R8D6-F1
#
_cell.length_a   1.000
_cell.length_b   1.000
_cell.length_c   1.000
_cell.angle_alpha   90.00
_cell.angle_beta   90.00
_cell.angle_gamma   90.00
#
_symmetry.space_group_name_H-M   'P 1'
#
loop_
_entity.id
_entity.type
_entity.pdbx_description
1 polymer ?
#
loop_
_entity_poly.entity_id
_entity_poly.type
_entity_poly.pdbx_seq_one_letter_code
_entity_poly.pdbx_strand_id
1 'polypeptide(L)'
;MKEYKRHLYTEEDLKALFQWFDNQDLPANMQLDKSTYIPDLQTTLKYLKLQAENYRETQRMQGCITLLERIKAKLEGNERNEE
;
A
#
# COMPACT_ATOMS: atom_id res chain seq x y z
N MET A 1 16.78 6.97 12.95
CA MET A 1 15.86 5.81 12.91
C MET A 1 14.45 6.36 12.86
N LYS A 2 13.77 6.36 11.70
CA LYS A 2 12.38 6.81 11.64
C LYS A 2 11.56 5.78 12.42
N GLU A 3 10.98 6.24 13.51
CA GLU A 3 10.14 5.47 14.41
C GLU A 3 9.03 4.79 13.58
N TYR A 4 9.16 3.49 13.32
CA TYR A 4 8.05 2.67 12.85
C TYR A 4 7.06 2.58 14.01
N LYS A 5 6.31 3.67 14.24
CA LYS A 5 5.09 3.59 15.03
C LYS A 5 4.25 2.56 14.30
N ARG A 6 4.13 1.38 14.90
CA ARG A 6 3.15 0.36 14.53
C ARG A 6 1.77 0.99 14.73
N HIS A 7 1.37 1.85 13.79
CA HIS A 7 0.03 2.38 13.74
C HIS A 7 -0.82 1.18 13.33
N LEU A 8 -1.60 0.69 14.28
CA LEU A 8 -2.71 -0.19 13.95
C LEU A 8 -3.65 0.64 13.10
N TYR A 9 -3.64 0.39 11.79
CA TYR A 9 -4.55 1.02 10.85
C TYR A 9 -5.98 0.76 11.31
N THR A 10 -6.71 1.84 11.55
CA THR A 10 -8.15 1.76 11.81
C THR A 10 -8.90 1.53 10.50
N GLU A 11 -10.16 1.13 10.59
CA GLU A 11 -11.03 1.01 9.41
C GLU A 11 -11.13 2.34 8.64
N GLU A 12 -11.13 3.46 9.36
CA GLU A 12 -11.15 4.81 8.77
C GLU A 12 -9.86 5.11 7.99
N ASP A 13 -8.69 4.74 8.53
CA ASP A 13 -7.41 4.91 7.84
C ASP A 13 -7.37 4.08 6.55
N LEU A 14 -7.84 2.83 6.58
CA LEU A 14 -7.91 1.97 5.40
C LEU A 14 -8.85 2.55 4.35
N LYS A 15 -10.02 3.04 4.77
CA LYS A 15 -11.00 3.66 3.87
C LYS A 15 -10.44 4.91 3.21
N ALA A 16 -9.76 5.78 3.96
CA ALA A 16 -9.09 6.96 3.43
C ALA A 16 -7.98 6.57 2.43
N LEU A 17 -7.18 5.55 2.75
CA LEU A 17 -6.15 5.04 1.87
C LEU A 17 -6.74 4.49 0.56
N PHE A 18 -7.84 3.74 0.63
CA PHE A 18 -8.48 3.16 -0.54
C PHE A 18 -9.10 4.24 -1.43
N GLN A 19 -9.78 5.23 -0.83
CA GLN A 19 -10.32 6.38 -1.55
C GLN A 19 -9.21 7.17 -2.24
N TRP A 20 -8.05 7.34 -1.60
CA TRP A 20 -6.92 8.00 -2.24
C TRP A 20 -6.52 7.27 -3.54
N PHE A 21 -6.40 5.94 -3.51
CA PHE A 21 -6.11 5.12 -4.68
C PHE A 21 -7.19 5.20 -5.77
N ASP A 22 -8.47 5.20 -5.39
CA ASP A 22 -9.59 5.33 -6.35
C ASP A 22 -9.62 6.70 -7.06
N ASN A 23 -9.02 7.73 -6.45
CA ASN A 23 -8.91 9.06 -7.06
C ASN A 23 -7.60 9.26 -7.87
N GLN A 24 -6.70 8.27 -7.92
CA GLN A 24 -5.48 8.36 -8.72
C GLN A 24 -5.66 7.71 -10.09
N ASP A 25 -4.98 8.26 -11.10
CA ASP A 25 -4.79 7.56 -12.36
C ASP A 25 -3.67 6.52 -12.19
N LEU A 26 -4.09 5.25 -12.04
CA LEU A 26 -3.17 4.16 -11.73
C LEU A 26 -2.62 3.56 -13.04
N PRO A 27 -1.29 3.41 -13.17
CA PRO A 27 -0.70 2.75 -14.33
C PRO A 27 -1.09 1.26 -14.35
N ALA A 28 -1.08 0.65 -15.53
CA ALA A 28 -1.42 -0.76 -15.68
C ALA A 28 -0.45 -1.69 -14.92
N ASN A 29 0.84 -1.35 -14.94
CA ASN A 29 1.91 -2.04 -14.24
C ASN A 29 2.77 -1.04 -13.46
N MET A 30 3.50 -1.51 -12.46
CA MET A 30 4.39 -0.68 -11.66
C MET A 30 5.62 -1.44 -11.19
N GLN A 31 6.80 -0.87 -11.39
CA GLN A 31 8.00 -1.29 -10.67
C GLN A 31 8.07 -0.53 -9.35
N LEU A 32 7.88 -1.24 -8.24
CA LEU A 32 7.97 -0.62 -6.92
C LEU A 32 9.44 -0.35 -6.56
N ASP A 33 10.25 -1.40 -6.65
CA ASP A 33 11.69 -1.41 -6.35
C ASP A 33 12.40 -2.41 -7.27
N LYS A 34 13.74 -2.45 -7.28
CA LYS A 34 14.52 -3.36 -8.15
C LYS A 34 14.09 -4.84 -8.09
N SER A 35 13.59 -5.28 -6.94
CA SER A 35 13.19 -6.68 -6.71
C SER A 35 11.67 -6.92 -6.79
N THR A 36 10.85 -5.88 -6.97
CA THR A 36 9.40 -5.99 -6.88
C THR A 36 8.74 -5.31 -8.07
N TYR A 37 8.34 -6.14 -9.03
CA TYR A 37 7.55 -5.76 -10.19
C TYR A 37 6.10 -6.19 -9.99
N ILE A 38 5.18 -5.26 -10.23
CA ILE A 38 3.74 -5.49 -10.17
C ILE A 38 3.22 -5.43 -11.61
N PRO A 39 2.95 -6.58 -12.26
CA PRO A 39 2.52 -6.62 -13.65
C PRO A 39 1.10 -6.10 -13.86
N ASP A 40 0.24 -6.22 -12.86
CA ASP A 40 -1.13 -5.70 -12.88
C ASP A 40 -1.42 -4.98 -11.56
N LEU A 41 -1.27 -3.66 -11.58
CA LEU A 41 -1.39 -2.85 -10.37
C LEU A 41 -2.83 -2.80 -9.87
N GLN A 42 -3.80 -2.71 -10.77
CA GLN A 42 -5.21 -2.60 -10.40
C GLN A 42 -5.71 -3.85 -9.67
N THR A 43 -5.39 -5.03 -10.22
CA THR A 43 -5.75 -6.32 -9.62
C THR A 43 -5.00 -6.51 -8.30
N THR A 44 -3.71 -6.19 -8.27
CA THR A 44 -2.91 -6.26 -7.04
C THR A 44 -3.49 -5.37 -5.94
N LEU A 45 -3.85 -4.12 -6.27
CA LEU A 45 -4.48 -3.21 -5.32
C LEU A 45 -5.82 -3.73 -4.81
N LYS A 46 -6.69 -4.28 -5.68
CA LYS A 46 -7.96 -4.90 -5.25
C LYS A 46 -7.72 -6.02 -4.24
N TYR A 47 -6.77 -6.90 -4.49
CA TYR A 47 -6.42 -7.96 -3.54
C TYR A 47 -5.87 -7.38 -2.24
N LEU A 48 -4.95 -6.41 -2.29
CA LEU A 48 -4.38 -5.79 -1.09
C LEU A 48 -5.42 -5.07 -0.24
N LYS A 49 -6.37 -4.36 -0.87
CA LYS A 49 -7.50 -3.71 -0.20
C LYS A 49 -8.35 -4.75 0.54
N LEU A 50 -8.77 -5.81 -0.16
CA LEU A 50 -9.56 -6.89 0.42
C LEU A 50 -8.84 -7.60 1.57
N GLN A 51 -7.54 -7.85 1.43
CA GLN A 51 -6.73 -8.45 2.50
C GLN A 51 -6.64 -7.50 3.71
N ALA A 52 -6.40 -6.21 3.48
CA ALA A 52 -6.32 -5.23 4.56
C ALA A 52 -7.65 -5.12 5.35
N GLU A 53 -8.81 -5.17 4.68
CA GLU A 53 -10.11 -5.21 5.35
C GLU A 53 -10.30 -6.49 6.18
N ASN A 54 -9.97 -7.66 5.62
CA ASN A 54 -10.13 -8.95 6.30
C ASN A 54 -9.16 -9.13 7.48
N TYR A 55 -7.97 -8.53 7.42
CA TYR A 55 -6.92 -8.72 8.42
C TYR A 55 -6.70 -7.52 9.34
N ARG A 56 -7.62 -6.54 9.33
CA ARG A 56 -7.57 -5.35 10.20
C ARG A 56 -7.36 -5.69 11.70
N GLU A 57 -7.88 -6.83 12.15
CA GLU A 57 -7.81 -7.30 13.55
C GLU A 57 -6.63 -8.24 13.82
N THR A 58 -5.89 -8.68 12.78
CA THR A 58 -4.80 -9.64 12.92
C THR A 58 -3.45 -8.99 12.65
N GLN A 59 -2.68 -8.74 13.73
CA GLN A 59 -1.35 -8.13 13.70
C GLN A 59 -0.35 -8.78 12.72
N ARG A 60 -0.61 -10.02 12.27
CA ARG A 60 0.23 -10.78 11.33
C ARG A 60 0.20 -10.29 9.88
N MET A 61 -0.79 -9.47 9.48
CA MET A 61 -0.99 -9.09 8.07
C MET A 61 -0.94 -7.58 7.78
N GLN A 62 -0.17 -6.86 8.60
CA GLN A 62 0.26 -5.48 8.30
C GLN A 62 1.14 -5.38 7.04
N GLY A 63 1.65 -6.50 6.50
CA GLY A 63 2.45 -6.53 5.28
C GLY A 63 1.68 -6.04 4.04
N CYS A 64 0.38 -6.34 3.93
CA CYS A 64 -0.45 -5.85 2.83
C CYS A 64 -0.60 -4.32 2.89
N ILE A 65 -0.77 -3.77 4.09
CA ILE A 65 -0.91 -2.33 4.30
C ILE A 65 0.42 -1.61 4.05
N THR A 66 1.54 -2.20 4.50
CA THR A 66 2.89 -1.69 4.21
C THR A 66 3.13 -1.63 2.70
N LEU A 67 2.68 -2.65 1.96
CA LEU A 67 2.80 -2.66 0.51
C LEU A 67 1.93 -1.58 -0.15
N LEU A 68 0.69 -1.38 0.32
CA LEU A 68 -0.16 -0.26 -0.12
C LEU A 68 0.51 1.10 0.13
N GLU A 69 1.10 1.33 1.30
CA GLU A 69 1.81 2.57 1.58
C GLU A 69 3.00 2.80 0.65
N ARG A 70 3.77 1.75 0.34
CA ARG A 70 4.90 1.86 -0.59
C ARG A 70 4.42 2.22 -1.99
N ILE A 71 3.36 1.58 -2.48
CA ILE A 71 2.76 1.90 -3.78
C ILE A 71 2.30 3.36 -3.80
N LYS A 72 1.62 3.81 -2.75
CA LYS A 72 1.19 5.21 -2.60
C LYS A 72 2.39 6.16 -2.64
N ALA A 73 3.43 5.91 -1.84
CA ALA A 73 4.64 6.75 -1.81
C ALA A 73 5.33 6.82 -3.18
N LYS A 74 5.35 5.70 -3.92
CA LYS A 74 5.87 5.63 -5.29
C LYS A 74 5.06 6.49 -6.26
N LEU A 75 3.73 6.42 -6.18
CA LEU A 75 2.82 7.23 -6.99
C LEU A 75 2.90 8.73 -6.66
N GLU A 76 3.12 9.08 -5.39
CA GLU A 76 3.34 10.47 -4.97
C GLU A 76 4.72 11.01 -5.40
N GLY A 77 5.56 10.20 -6.05
CA GLY A 77 6.94 10.56 -6.39
C GLY A 77 7.83 10.73 -5.15
N ASN A 78 7.36 10.30 -3.98
CA ASN A 78 8.05 10.41 -2.71
C ASN A 78 8.86 9.13 -2.47
N GLU A 79 9.60 8.69 -3.50
CA GLU A 79 10.50 7.55 -3.46
C GLU A 79 11.45 7.73 -2.28
N ARG A 80 11.21 6.96 -1.21
CA ARG A 80 12.22 6.80 -0.16
C ARG A 80 13.33 6.00 -0.82
N ASN A 81 14.32 6.69 -1.36
CA ASN A 81 15.60 6.09 -1.70
C ASN A 81 16.12 5.45 -0.41
N GLU A 82 15.94 4.13 -0.29
CA GLU A 82 16.78 3.30 0.56
C GLU A 82 18.15 3.25 -0.12
N GLU A 83 18.93 4.32 0.07
CA GLU A 83 20.40 4.29 -0.03
C GLU A 83 21.01 3.84 1.29
#